data_AF-A0A5M5BZD1-F1
#
_entry.id   AF-A0A5M5BZD1-F1
#
_cell.length_a   1.000
_cell.length_b   1.000
_cell.length_c   1.000
_cell.angle_alpha   90.00
_cell.angle_beta   90.00
_cell.angle_gamma   90.00
#
_symmetry.space_group_name_H-M   'P 1'
#
loop_
_entity.id
_entity.type
_entity.pdbx_description
1 polymer ?
#
loop_
_entity_poly.entity_id
_entity_poly.type
_entity_poly.pdbx_seq_one_letter_code
_entity_poly.pdbx_strand_id
1 'polypeptide(L)'
;RNLPSQDYAQDMKFWWPQTEAIIATLYAYLMTKEEKCLKMHQQISEWTYTHFPDKEYGEWYGYLHRDGTVAQPAKGNLFKGPFHIPRMMTKGYMLCEEIMSEIKKEIR
;
A
#
# COMPACT_ATOMS: atom_id res chain seq x y z
N ARG A 1 15.44 -21.26 3.06
CA ARG A 1 14.46 -21.33 1.95
C ARG A 1 15.10 -21.67 0.58
N ASN A 2 16.39 -22.00 0.46
CA ASN A 2 17.08 -22.22 -0.84
C ASN A 2 16.78 -21.12 -1.89
N LEU A 3 16.83 -19.87 -1.44
CA LEU A 3 16.58 -18.72 -2.31
C LEU A 3 17.93 -18.08 -2.70
N PRO A 4 18.12 -17.61 -3.94
CA PRO A 4 19.36 -16.97 -4.40
C PRO A 4 19.90 -15.91 -3.43
N SER A 5 21.07 -16.13 -2.83
CA SER A 5 21.58 -15.24 -1.77
C SER A 5 21.84 -13.79 -2.21
N GLN A 6 21.91 -13.53 -3.53
CA GLN A 6 22.25 -12.21 -4.06
C GLN A 6 21.10 -11.19 -4.00
N ASP A 7 19.83 -11.64 -3.91
CA ASP A 7 18.69 -10.71 -3.89
C ASP A 7 17.74 -11.03 -2.73
N TYR A 8 17.84 -10.27 -1.65
CA TYR A 8 16.98 -10.43 -0.49
C TYR A 8 15.50 -10.08 -0.81
N ALA A 9 15.23 -9.32 -1.86
CA ALA A 9 13.87 -8.94 -2.26
C ALA A 9 13.01 -10.15 -2.68
N GLN A 10 13.63 -11.25 -3.10
CA GLN A 10 12.96 -12.48 -3.53
C GLN A 10 11.99 -13.06 -2.48
N ASP A 11 12.29 -12.87 -1.20
CA ASP A 11 11.51 -13.34 -0.08
C ASP A 11 10.78 -12.22 0.65
N MET A 12 10.92 -10.98 0.20
CA MET A 12 10.42 -9.83 0.95
C MET A 12 9.18 -9.21 0.34
N LYS A 13 8.38 -8.64 1.23
CA LYS A 13 7.35 -7.67 0.92
C LYS A 13 7.74 -6.37 1.61
N PHE A 14 8.14 -5.41 0.79
CA PHE A 14 8.43 -4.06 1.23
C PHE A 14 7.13 -3.28 1.44
N TRP A 15 7.14 -2.36 2.39
CA TRP A 15 6.01 -1.47 2.67
C TRP A 15 5.69 -0.55 1.48
N TRP A 16 6.72 0.06 0.87
CA TRP A 16 6.53 1.15 -0.09
C TRP A 16 5.83 0.72 -1.39
N PRO A 17 6.12 -0.43 -2.04
CA PRO A 17 5.39 -0.80 -3.26
C PRO A 17 3.90 -1.00 -3.00
N GLN A 18 3.51 -1.42 -1.80
CA GLN A 18 2.11 -1.55 -1.45
C GLN A 18 1.44 -0.17 -1.34
N THR A 19 2.13 0.79 -0.71
CA THR A 19 1.64 2.17 -0.65
C THR A 19 1.50 2.81 -2.03
N GLU A 20 2.41 2.51 -2.97
CA GLU A 20 2.29 2.96 -4.35
C GLU A 20 1.11 2.31 -5.06
N ALA A 21 0.93 1.00 -4.89
CA ALA A 21 -0.16 0.25 -5.51
C ALA A 21 -1.54 0.70 -5.01
N ILE A 22 -1.68 1.05 -3.73
CA ILE A 22 -2.91 1.65 -3.16
C ILE A 22 -3.27 2.94 -3.91
N ILE A 23 -2.32 3.85 -4.11
CA ILE A 23 -2.57 5.11 -4.82
C ILE A 23 -2.79 4.86 -6.32
N ALA A 24 -1.96 4.00 -6.94
CA ALA A 24 -2.00 3.73 -8.37
C ALA A 24 -3.34 3.11 -8.80
N THR A 25 -3.92 2.24 -7.97
CA THR A 25 -5.24 1.63 -8.25
C THR A 25 -6.38 2.66 -8.19
N LEU A 26 -6.31 3.65 -7.29
CA LEU A 26 -7.25 4.77 -7.27
C LEU A 26 -7.09 5.69 -8.49
N TYR A 27 -5.85 6.04 -8.86
CA TYR A 27 -5.60 6.80 -10.09
C TYR A 27 -6.10 6.06 -11.33
N ALA A 28 -5.83 4.75 -11.42
CA ALA A 28 -6.29 3.93 -12.52
C ALA A 28 -7.83 3.94 -12.60
N TYR A 29 -8.53 3.81 -11.48
CA TYR A 29 -10.00 3.93 -11.46
C TYR A 29 -10.46 5.33 -11.88
N LEU A 30 -9.83 6.39 -11.35
CA LEU A 30 -10.20 7.76 -11.68
C LEU A 30 -10.10 8.04 -13.18
N MET A 31 -9.05 7.52 -13.85
CA MET A 31 -8.80 7.70 -15.29
C MET A 31 -9.68 6.80 -16.18
N THR A 32 -9.89 5.54 -15.80
CA THR A 32 -10.51 4.53 -16.68
C THR A 32 -11.96 4.23 -16.34
N LYS A 33 -12.39 4.52 -15.12
CA LYS A 33 -13.66 4.12 -14.51
C LYS A 33 -13.90 2.59 -14.47
N GLU A 34 -12.87 1.79 -14.71
CA GLU A 34 -13.01 0.33 -14.72
C GLU A 34 -13.09 -0.25 -13.30
N GLU A 35 -14.18 -0.97 -12.99
CA GLU A 35 -14.41 -1.57 -11.67
C GLU A 35 -13.27 -2.51 -11.21
N LYS A 36 -12.54 -3.12 -12.16
CA LYS A 36 -11.36 -3.95 -11.84
C LYS A 36 -10.32 -3.19 -11.01
N CYS A 37 -10.17 -1.88 -11.23
CA CYS A 37 -9.24 -1.04 -10.48
C CYS A 37 -9.65 -0.91 -9.00
N LEU A 38 -10.95 -0.82 -8.71
CA LEU A 38 -11.45 -0.83 -7.34
C LEU A 38 -11.27 -2.19 -6.66
N LYS A 39 -11.46 -3.29 -7.39
CA LYS A 39 -11.17 -4.64 -6.88
C LYS A 39 -9.69 -4.80 -6.52
N MET A 40 -8.81 -4.33 -7.39
CA MET A 40 -7.36 -4.31 -7.12
C MET A 40 -7.04 -3.42 -5.92
N HIS A 41 -7.67 -2.23 -5.81
CA HIS A 41 -7.51 -1.32 -4.68
C HIS A 41 -7.91 -1.97 -3.35
N GLN A 42 -9.03 -2.68 -3.33
CA GLN A 42 -9.49 -3.41 -2.16
C GLN A 42 -8.48 -4.49 -1.76
N GLN A 43 -8.07 -5.35 -2.72
CA GLN A 43 -7.12 -6.44 -2.46
C GLN A 43 -5.80 -5.94 -1.87
N ILE A 44 -5.20 -4.91 -2.48
CA ILE A 44 -3.94 -4.36 -1.99
C ILE A 44 -4.11 -3.69 -0.62
N SER A 45 -5.21 -2.97 -0.40
CA SER A 45 -5.48 -2.31 0.87
C SER A 45 -5.66 -3.33 1.99
N GLU A 46 -6.53 -4.32 1.80
CA GLU A 46 -6.79 -5.37 2.79
C GLU A 46 -5.50 -6.10 3.19
N TRP A 47 -4.70 -6.51 2.21
CA TRP A 47 -3.43 -7.18 2.51
C TRP A 47 -2.47 -6.25 3.25
N THR A 48 -2.32 -5.00 2.80
CA THR A 48 -1.37 -4.05 3.39
C THR A 48 -1.73 -3.71 4.84
N TYR A 49 -2.98 -3.30 5.10
CA TYR A 49 -3.45 -2.91 6.43
C TYR A 49 -3.54 -4.10 7.40
N THR A 50 -3.60 -5.34 6.90
CA THR A 50 -3.56 -6.53 7.76
C THR A 50 -2.15 -6.84 8.25
N HIS A 51 -1.13 -6.66 7.42
CA HIS A 51 0.21 -7.21 7.69
C HIS A 51 1.26 -6.19 8.12
N PHE A 52 1.19 -4.95 7.63
CA PHE A 52 2.23 -3.95 7.90
C PHE A 52 2.08 -3.17 9.21
N PRO A 53 0.87 -2.76 9.63
CA PRO A 53 0.72 -1.96 10.84
C PRO A 53 1.19 -2.70 12.10
N ASP A 54 2.03 -2.03 12.88
CA ASP A 54 2.34 -2.46 14.24
C ASP A 54 1.27 -1.90 15.18
N LYS A 55 0.49 -2.81 15.76
CA LYS A 55 -0.64 -2.47 16.64
C LYS A 55 -0.20 -2.07 18.04
N GLU A 56 1.02 -2.37 18.45
CA GLU A 56 1.54 -2.11 19.79
C GLU A 56 2.20 -0.73 19.87
N TYR A 57 3.08 -0.42 18.91
CA TYR A 57 3.90 0.80 18.95
C TYR A 57 3.54 1.83 17.87
N GLY A 58 2.55 1.53 17.03
CA GLY A 58 2.17 2.38 15.91
C GLY A 58 3.17 2.34 14.75
N GLU A 59 2.81 3.04 13.67
CA GLU A 59 3.51 2.99 12.39
C GLU A 59 3.51 1.56 11.79
N TRP A 60 4.21 1.33 10.69
CA TRP A 60 4.22 0.10 9.91
C TRP A 60 5.63 -0.50 9.89
N TYR A 61 5.73 -1.82 9.94
CA TYR A 61 7.00 -2.48 9.62
C TYR A 61 7.46 -2.10 8.20
N GLY A 62 8.77 -2.06 7.97
CA GLY A 62 9.29 -1.83 6.62
C GLY A 62 9.28 -3.11 5.78
N TYR A 63 9.62 -4.22 6.40
CA TYR A 63 10.04 -5.41 5.67
C TYR A 63 9.38 -6.62 6.29
N LEU A 64 8.57 -7.31 5.50
CA LEU A 64 7.97 -8.59 5.84
C LEU A 64 8.59 -9.68 4.98
N HIS A 65 8.59 -10.90 5.48
CA HIS A 65 8.76 -12.08 4.65
C HIS A 65 7.54 -12.29 3.75
N ARG A 66 7.67 -13.16 2.73
CA ARG A 66 6.61 -13.48 1.77
C ARG A 66 5.34 -14.05 2.43
N ASP A 67 5.48 -14.70 3.58
CA ASP A 67 4.38 -15.22 4.40
C ASP A 67 3.72 -14.17 5.31
N GLY A 68 4.20 -12.92 5.27
CA GLY A 68 3.67 -11.81 6.06
C GLY A 68 4.27 -11.66 7.45
N THR A 69 5.21 -12.52 7.85
CA THR A 69 5.93 -12.37 9.14
C THR A 69 6.92 -11.22 9.10
N VAL A 70 7.19 -10.57 10.24
CA VAL A 70 8.10 -9.42 10.32
C VAL A 70 9.54 -9.87 10.08
N ALA A 71 10.19 -9.32 9.04
CA ALA A 71 11.59 -9.60 8.73
C ALA A 71 12.54 -8.61 9.43
N GLN A 72 12.10 -7.35 9.61
CA GLN A 72 12.86 -6.32 10.31
C GLN A 72 11.92 -5.44 11.16
N PRO A 73 12.10 -5.38 12.50
CA PRO A 73 11.17 -4.67 13.38
C PRO A 73 11.35 -3.14 13.38
N ALA A 74 12.45 -2.63 12.84
CA ALA A 74 12.74 -1.20 12.80
C ALA A 74 11.69 -0.44 11.95
N LYS A 75 11.12 0.63 12.51
CA LYS A 75 10.12 1.49 11.85
C LYS A 75 10.73 2.56 10.93
N GLY A 76 12.02 2.81 11.08
CA GLY A 76 12.77 3.71 10.22
C GLY A 76 14.21 3.25 10.07
N ASN A 77 14.79 3.53 8.91
CA ASN A 77 16.20 3.29 8.60
C ASN A 77 16.61 4.20 7.44
N LEU A 78 17.78 3.94 6.83
CA LEU A 78 18.30 4.72 5.70
C LEU A 78 17.32 4.85 4.52
N PHE A 79 16.42 3.87 4.34
CA PHE A 79 15.49 3.80 3.21
C PHE A 79 14.01 3.92 3.64
N LYS A 80 13.70 3.79 4.93
CA LYS A 80 12.35 3.96 5.47
C LYS A 80 12.27 5.22 6.33
N GLY A 81 11.57 6.22 5.79
CA GLY A 81 11.19 7.44 6.48
C GLY A 81 9.70 7.76 6.34
N PRO A 82 9.24 8.86 6.94
CA PRO A 82 7.83 9.26 6.95
C PRO A 82 7.40 9.91 5.62
N PHE A 83 7.55 9.17 4.52
CA PHE A 83 7.21 9.65 3.17
C PHE A 83 6.08 8.82 2.55
N HIS A 84 6.38 7.57 2.19
CA HIS A 84 5.45 6.72 1.44
C HIS A 84 4.10 6.50 2.14
N ILE A 85 4.11 6.24 3.46
CA ILE A 85 2.88 5.99 4.23
C ILE A 85 2.04 7.27 4.39
N PRO A 86 2.56 8.40 4.92
CA PRO A 86 1.78 9.64 4.99
C PRO A 86 1.28 10.11 3.63
N ARG A 87 2.11 10.00 2.59
CA ARG A 87 1.72 10.38 1.22
C ARG A 87 0.59 9.51 0.70
N MET A 88 0.62 8.21 0.92
CA MET A 88 -0.46 7.29 0.54
C MET A 88 -1.76 7.57 1.28
N MET A 89 -1.71 7.87 2.57
CA MET A 89 -2.90 8.22 3.34
C MET A 89 -3.53 9.53 2.82
N THR A 90 -2.73 10.58 2.69
CA THR A 90 -3.21 11.89 2.23
C THR A 90 -3.69 11.84 0.78
N LYS A 91 -2.92 11.25 -0.14
CA LYS A 91 -3.32 11.14 -1.55
C LYS A 91 -4.48 10.18 -1.74
N GLY A 92 -4.51 9.06 -1.02
CA GLY A 92 -5.64 8.14 -1.04
C GLY A 92 -6.94 8.83 -0.64
N TYR A 93 -6.92 9.59 0.46
CA TYR A 93 -8.08 10.38 0.88
C TYR A 93 -8.53 11.38 -0.20
N MET A 94 -7.60 12.18 -0.74
CA MET A 94 -7.92 13.17 -1.77
C MET A 94 -8.53 12.52 -3.03
N LEU A 95 -7.99 11.38 -3.46
CA LEU A 95 -8.48 10.66 -4.63
C LEU A 95 -9.86 10.06 -4.39
N CYS A 96 -10.12 9.50 -3.20
CA CYS A 96 -11.44 9.02 -2.83
C CYS A 96 -12.47 10.16 -2.87
N GLU A 97 -12.15 11.33 -2.32
CA GLU A 97 -13.04 12.50 -2.36
C GLU A 97 -13.35 12.94 -3.80
N GLU A 98 -12.32 12.98 -4.67
CA GLU A 98 -12.49 13.30 -6.08
C GLU A 98 -13.37 12.28 -6.80
N ILE A 99 -13.10 10.98 -6.63
CA ILE A 99 -13.89 9.89 -7.18
C ILE A 99 -15.35 10.00 -6.75
N MET A 100 -15.62 10.21 -5.46
CA MET A 100 -16.96 10.34 -4.91
C MET A 100 -17.69 11.59 -5.46
N SER A 101 -16.96 12.67 -5.72
CA SER A 101 -17.50 13.87 -6.37
C SER A 101 -17.92 13.58 -7.81
N GLU A 102 -17.09 12.90 -8.61
CA GLU A 102 -17.41 12.53 -9.98
C GLU A 102 -18.63 11.60 -10.06
N ILE A 103 -18.70 10.57 -9.20
CA ILE A 103 -19.86 9.65 -9.14
C ILE A 103 -21.15 10.42 -8.84
N LYS A 104 -21.11 11.37 -7.91
CA LYS A 104 -22.30 12.20 -7.58
C LYS A 104 -22.73 13.10 -8.74
N LYS A 105 -21.83 13.49 -9.64
CA LYS A 105 -22.17 14.27 -10.84
C LYS A 105 -22.84 13.39 -11.90
N GLU A 106 -22.43 12.14 -12.04
CA GLU A 106 -23.02 11.19 -13.01
C GLU A 106 -24.46 10.75 -12.63
N ILE A 107 -24.79 10.76 -11.33
CA ILE A 107 -26.12 10.36 -10.82
C ILE A 107 -27.14 11.52 -10.87
N ARG A 108 -26.68 12.76 -11.00
CA ARG A 108 -27.53 13.97 -11.07
C ARG A 108 -27.96 14.26 -12.50
#